data_AF-A0A9W8Y4X8-F1
#
_entry.id   AF-A0A9W8Y4X8-F1
#
_cell.length_a   1.000
_cell.length_b   1.000
_cell.length_c   1.000
_cell.angle_alpha   90.00
_cell.angle_beta   90.00
_cell.angle_gamma   90.00
#
_symmetry.space_group_name_H-M   'P 1'
#
loop_
_entity.id
_entity.type
_entity.pdbx_description
1 polymer ?
#
loop_
_entity_poly.entity_id
_entity_poly.type
_entity_poly.pdbx_seq_one_letter_code
_entity_poly.pdbx_strand_id
1 'polypeptide(L)'
;MSPPSSKRNSGSAITAGIDKLDYLPPNSPRRPLLAPDHDDADSHRQSGDTSYAGSFFEQVAEGIMERDRERLQRVVLRWLSFAWAIVNCLCAGSITAYSLYGHLFQSKLHYTQVQVNIVSIGAELGLYLLVPLFGYLCDRLGPGFPSALSGLLFGFGYLLAAFAYRSGPPPSAGGHGWPFGVMVLAFAAIGMGTSCMYLSAVTTCAKNFGRGNAKGVALAVPIAAFGLSGMWQSQVGSRLLYEKNPDGSRGDVDVFRFFLFLGILLLGVGAVGFFTLQIMDEEEMIDEAVDELERSGLLAHDEFFSQAADHHGYGTMATHDLSDSTFDFLQSEAERLKAKAEEEKRKKTWLLNEETRRYIMDPTMWWLAGGFFLVTGPGEAFINNLGTIIDTLTPPHVSTNTSPATHVSIVAVTSTLARLITGTLSDILAPTSVSHQHRRGPDSVANSLSSLPPAEQPRRFAVSRIVFLLAFAFILSLGQLLLASGWVQNHASRFAAVSALIGAGYGAVFSLTPIVVSVVWGVENFGTNWGILAMTPAAGATLWGAVYATVYQRAADSAAGIERDPEDVLCHGKACYASTFWAMAVSVWIAMGLFVWAWRGPGGWKRRGVAV
;
A
#
# COMPACT_ATOMS: atom_id res chain seq x y z
N MET A 1 -37.59 72.08 59.11
CA MET A 1 -38.11 70.76 59.52
C MET A 1 -36.92 69.87 59.83
N SER A 2 -36.63 69.62 61.10
CA SER A 2 -35.91 68.40 61.55
C SER A 2 -36.97 67.28 61.65
N PRO A 3 -36.66 65.97 61.85
CA PRO A 3 -35.39 65.33 62.25
C PRO A 3 -35.15 63.98 61.48
N PRO A 4 -34.59 62.87 62.05
CA PRO A 4 -33.18 62.61 62.36
C PRO A 4 -32.68 61.18 61.96
N SER A 5 -31.44 60.86 62.40
CA SER A 5 -30.94 59.58 62.95
C SER A 5 -29.71 59.03 62.20
N SER A 6 -28.49 59.11 62.78
CA SER A 6 -27.86 58.22 63.79
C SER A 6 -27.46 56.86 63.19
N LYS A 7 -26.27 56.26 63.33
CA LYS A 7 -25.10 56.34 64.25
C LYS A 7 -23.87 55.89 63.43
N ARG A 8 -22.71 56.56 63.48
CA ARG A 8 -21.58 56.43 64.44
C ARG A 8 -20.78 55.11 64.37
N ASN A 9 -19.55 55.28 63.88
CA ASN A 9 -18.25 54.75 64.31
C ASN A 9 -17.71 53.36 63.91
N SER A 10 -16.48 53.47 63.38
CA SER A 10 -15.24 52.72 63.65
C SER A 10 -15.03 51.33 63.04
N GLY A 11 -13.94 51.20 62.28
CA GLY A 11 -13.31 49.92 61.97
C GLY A 11 -12.38 49.99 60.76
N SER A 12 -11.11 49.68 60.98
CA SER A 12 -9.96 49.65 60.06
C SER A 12 -10.10 48.81 58.78
N ALA A 13 -9.37 49.18 57.71
CA ALA A 13 -8.46 48.35 56.89
C ALA A 13 -8.29 48.96 55.47
N ILE A 14 -7.11 49.48 55.13
CA ILE A 14 -6.11 48.87 54.21
C ILE A 14 -6.60 48.73 52.75
N THR A 15 -6.22 49.74 51.96
CA THR A 15 -5.72 49.75 50.57
C THR A 15 -6.05 48.59 49.61
N ALA A 16 -6.61 48.93 48.44
CA ALA A 16 -5.95 48.80 47.14
C ALA A 16 -6.84 49.36 46.01
N GLY A 17 -6.43 50.51 45.44
CA GLY A 17 -6.99 51.10 44.23
C GLY A 17 -5.84 51.50 43.32
N ILE A 18 -5.83 50.88 42.14
CA ILE A 18 -4.84 50.96 41.05
C ILE A 18 -4.73 52.40 40.52
N ASP A 19 -3.51 52.91 40.27
CA ASP A 19 -3.33 54.07 39.40
C ASP A 19 -2.12 53.97 38.45
N LYS A 20 -2.30 54.60 37.29
CA LYS A 20 -1.55 54.52 36.03
C LYS A 20 -0.30 55.41 36.02
N LEU A 21 0.66 54.99 35.16
CA LEU A 21 1.65 55.78 34.42
C LEU A 21 2.04 57.16 34.99
N ASP A 22 3.20 57.25 35.62
CA ASP A 22 3.86 58.54 35.89
C ASP A 22 4.76 58.97 34.72
N TYR A 23 4.35 60.06 34.08
CA TYR A 23 5.20 60.92 33.25
C TYR A 23 6.11 61.75 34.18
N LEU A 24 7.42 61.74 33.94
CA LEU A 24 8.37 62.54 34.73
C LEU A 24 8.25 64.06 34.43
N PRO A 25 8.25 64.94 35.44
CA PRO A 25 8.12 66.39 35.26
C PRO A 25 9.43 67.09 34.83
N PRO A 26 9.35 68.33 34.30
CA PRO A 26 10.40 68.94 33.45
C PRO A 26 11.63 69.49 34.17
N ASN A 27 11.79 69.28 35.49
CA ASN A 27 12.82 69.96 36.30
C ASN A 27 13.75 68.98 37.03
N SER A 28 14.29 67.96 36.35
CA SER A 28 15.44 67.21 36.86
C SER A 28 16.77 67.81 36.35
N PRO A 29 17.76 68.03 37.22
CA PRO A 29 19.01 68.68 36.85
C PRO A 29 19.85 67.79 35.92
N ARG A 30 20.20 68.35 34.75
CA ARG A 30 21.06 67.73 33.72
C ARG A 30 22.42 67.31 34.31
N ARG A 31 22.76 66.03 34.20
CA ARG A 31 24.15 65.56 34.35
C ARG A 31 24.71 65.26 32.95
N PRO A 32 25.81 65.91 32.50
CA PRO A 32 26.39 65.64 31.19
C PRO A 32 27.14 64.30 31.20
N LEU A 33 26.88 63.48 30.17
CA LEU A 33 27.66 62.29 29.82
C LEU A 33 28.99 62.74 29.22
N LEU A 34 30.09 62.60 29.97
CA LEU A 34 31.49 62.41 29.54
C LEU A 34 32.45 62.95 30.61
N ALA A 35 32.87 62.07 31.53
CA ALA A 35 34.09 62.22 32.32
C ALA A 35 34.72 60.82 32.48
N PRO A 36 36.06 60.69 32.38
CA PRO A 36 36.74 59.40 32.53
C PRO A 36 36.85 59.04 34.01
N ASP A 37 36.56 57.78 34.33
CA ASP A 37 36.62 57.24 35.69
C ASP A 37 38.07 57.23 36.22
N HIS A 38 38.25 57.74 37.44
CA HIS A 38 39.40 57.43 38.27
C HIS A 38 38.93 57.04 39.67
N ASP A 39 39.22 55.78 39.97
CA ASP A 39 39.58 55.15 41.24
C ASP A 39 38.53 54.95 42.35
N ASP A 40 38.23 53.65 42.50
CA ASP A 40 38.23 52.86 43.73
C ASP A 40 37.20 53.16 44.83
N ALA A 41 36.12 52.38 44.81
CA ALA A 41 35.77 51.51 45.95
C ALA A 41 34.56 50.61 45.61
N ASP A 42 34.80 49.30 45.61
CA ASP A 42 33.89 48.21 45.94
C ASP A 42 32.41 48.33 45.54
N SER A 43 32.07 47.76 44.38
CA SER A 43 30.86 46.93 44.31
C SER A 43 31.03 45.77 43.34
N HIS A 44 31.13 44.57 43.90
CA HIS A 44 30.81 43.33 43.19
C HIS A 44 29.34 43.37 42.74
N ARG A 45 29.07 43.95 41.58
CA ARG A 45 27.89 43.67 40.78
C ARG A 45 28.36 43.12 39.45
N GLN A 46 28.36 41.80 39.31
CA GLN A 46 28.32 41.18 38.00
C GLN A 46 27.11 41.77 37.27
N SER A 47 27.37 42.51 36.19
CA SER A 47 26.37 42.89 35.21
C SER A 47 25.85 41.60 34.55
N GLY A 48 24.87 40.97 35.19
CA GLY A 48 24.04 39.94 34.58
C GLY A 48 23.08 40.58 33.59
N ASP A 49 23.61 41.25 32.56
CA ASP A 49 22.83 41.69 31.42
C ASP A 49 22.64 40.52 30.44
N THR A 50 22.00 39.45 30.91
CA THR A 50 21.21 38.62 29.98
C THR A 50 19.93 39.38 29.73
N SER A 51 19.95 40.24 28.71
CA SER A 51 18.72 40.88 28.22
C SER A 51 17.64 39.82 28.06
N TYR A 52 16.51 39.98 28.76
CA TYR A 52 15.34 39.10 28.66
C TYR A 52 14.89 38.88 27.20
N ALA A 53 15.13 39.88 26.34
CA ALA A 53 14.90 39.74 24.91
C ALA A 53 15.88 38.77 24.24
N GLY A 54 17.16 38.76 24.64
CA GLY A 54 18.18 37.83 24.15
C GLY A 54 17.86 36.38 24.51
N SER A 55 17.47 36.10 25.76
CA SER A 55 17.07 34.75 26.18
C SER A 55 15.77 34.29 25.52
N PHE A 56 14.82 35.20 25.25
CA PHE A 56 13.62 34.89 24.49
C PHE A 56 13.91 34.57 23.02
N PHE A 57 14.72 35.38 22.34
CA PHE A 57 15.09 35.12 20.94
C PHE A 57 15.92 33.84 20.80
N GLU A 58 16.78 33.53 21.77
CA GLU A 58 17.54 32.29 21.81
C GLU A 58 16.65 31.08 22.04
N GLN A 59 15.69 31.14 22.97
CA GLN A 59 14.67 30.08 23.15
C GLN A 59 13.79 29.89 21.91
N VAL A 60 13.39 30.98 21.25
CA VAL A 60 12.62 30.91 20.01
C VAL A 60 13.46 30.34 18.88
N ALA A 61 14.74 30.73 18.76
CA ALA A 61 15.66 30.21 17.76
C ALA A 61 15.97 28.73 17.98
N GLU A 62 16.22 28.30 19.22
CA GLU A 62 16.42 26.90 19.61
C GLU A 62 15.15 26.09 19.31
N GLY A 63 13.97 26.59 19.69
CA GLY A 63 12.70 25.94 19.35
C GLY A 63 12.36 25.93 17.86
N ILE A 64 12.89 26.85 17.05
CA ILE A 64 12.80 26.79 15.58
C ILE A 64 13.78 25.74 15.04
N MET A 65 15.02 25.73 15.54
CA MET A 65 16.06 24.78 15.14
C MET A 65 15.68 23.34 15.48
N GLU A 66 15.10 23.08 16.65
CA GLU A 66 14.59 21.77 17.04
C GLU A 66 13.45 21.31 16.12
N ARG A 67 12.46 22.20 15.86
CA ARG A 67 11.38 21.90 14.91
C ARG A 67 11.88 21.63 13.50
N ASP A 68 12.86 22.40 13.02
CA ASP A 68 13.47 22.18 11.70
C ASP A 68 14.26 20.87 11.65
N ARG A 69 14.97 20.51 12.74
CA ARG A 69 15.68 19.24 12.86
C ARG A 69 14.71 18.05 12.86
N GLU A 70 13.63 18.11 13.63
CA GLU A 70 12.58 17.09 13.63
C GLU A 70 11.94 16.96 12.25
N ARG A 71 11.62 18.07 11.60
CA ARG A 71 11.05 18.08 10.25
C ARG A 71 12.01 17.44 9.25
N LEU A 72 13.29 17.76 9.29
CA LEU A 72 14.30 17.16 8.44
C LEU A 72 14.43 15.66 8.69
N GLN A 73 14.46 15.24 9.96
CA GLN A 73 14.48 13.82 10.34
C GLN A 73 13.25 13.07 9.79
N ARG A 74 12.05 13.63 9.94
CA ARG A 74 10.81 13.05 9.37
C ARG A 74 10.90 12.92 7.85
N VAL A 75 11.40 13.94 7.14
CA VAL A 75 11.57 13.87 5.68
C VAL A 75 12.57 12.79 5.30
N VAL A 76 13.71 12.69 5.98
CA VAL A 76 14.72 11.65 5.72
C VAL A 76 14.13 10.26 5.95
N LEU A 77 13.42 10.06 7.07
CA LEU A 77 12.74 8.81 7.37
C LEU A 77 11.68 8.48 6.30
N ARG A 78 10.96 9.47 5.75
CA ARG A 78 9.98 9.29 4.65
C ARG A 78 10.59 8.59 3.45
N TRP A 79 11.72 9.15 3.00
CA TRP A 79 12.42 8.68 1.82
C TRP A 79 13.15 7.38 2.08
N LEU A 80 13.62 7.16 3.30
CA LEU A 80 14.20 5.88 3.73
C LEU A 80 13.15 4.77 3.73
N SER A 81 11.96 5.01 4.29
CA SER A 81 10.82 4.08 4.24
C SER A 81 10.39 3.81 2.80
N PHE A 82 10.40 4.83 1.93
CA PHE A 82 10.11 4.65 0.50
C PHE A 82 11.13 3.76 -0.20
N ALA A 83 12.42 4.04 -0.03
CA ALA A 83 13.49 3.24 -0.63
C ALA A 83 13.43 1.78 -0.13
N TRP A 84 13.16 1.59 1.16
CA TRP A 84 13.02 0.25 1.72
C TRP A 84 11.75 -0.47 1.24
N ALA A 85 10.63 0.24 1.05
CA ALA A 85 9.42 -0.33 0.46
C ALA A 85 9.68 -0.87 -0.96
N ILE A 86 10.52 -0.19 -1.75
CA ILE A 86 10.96 -0.69 -3.06
C ILE A 86 11.77 -1.98 -2.91
N VAL A 87 12.71 -2.03 -1.97
CA VAL A 87 13.51 -3.25 -1.69
C VAL A 87 12.61 -4.41 -1.25
N ASN A 88 11.68 -4.18 -0.31
CA ASN A 88 10.69 -5.17 0.12
C ASN A 88 9.92 -5.72 -1.09
N CYS A 89 9.36 -4.87 -1.95
CA CYS A 89 8.63 -5.31 -3.13
C CYS A 89 9.53 -6.05 -4.14
N LEU A 90 10.77 -5.58 -4.37
CA LEU A 90 11.71 -6.23 -5.27
C LEU A 90 12.12 -7.63 -4.78
N CYS A 91 12.00 -7.92 -3.49
CA CYS A 91 12.23 -9.24 -2.92
C CYS A 91 10.94 -10.08 -2.81
N ALA A 92 9.79 -9.47 -2.52
CA ALA A 92 8.57 -10.18 -2.15
C ALA A 92 8.03 -11.17 -3.20
N GLY A 93 8.14 -10.88 -4.50
CA GLY A 93 7.54 -11.74 -5.54
C GLY A 93 8.35 -12.99 -5.92
N SER A 94 9.06 -13.59 -4.95
CA SER A 94 9.86 -14.81 -5.12
C SER A 94 9.06 -16.03 -5.57
N ILE A 95 7.75 -16.04 -5.33
CA ILE A 95 6.81 -17.04 -5.82
C ILE A 95 6.80 -17.15 -7.36
N THR A 96 7.08 -16.05 -8.07
CA THR A 96 7.11 -16.06 -9.55
C THR A 96 8.32 -16.80 -10.12
N ALA A 97 9.36 -17.06 -9.30
CA ALA A 97 10.48 -17.93 -9.65
C ALA A 97 10.09 -19.43 -9.64
N TYR A 98 8.85 -19.80 -9.33
CA TYR A 98 8.35 -21.18 -9.36
C TYR A 98 8.60 -21.89 -10.69
N SER A 99 8.52 -21.15 -11.80
CA SER A 99 8.81 -21.68 -13.14
C SER A 99 10.23 -22.24 -13.30
N LEU A 100 11.20 -21.76 -12.50
CA LEU A 100 12.59 -22.21 -12.54
C LEU A 100 12.78 -23.61 -11.94
N TYR A 101 12.04 -23.94 -10.88
CA TYR A 101 12.27 -25.16 -10.10
C TYR A 101 11.05 -26.09 -10.02
N GLY A 102 9.86 -25.68 -10.44
CA GLY A 102 8.63 -26.46 -10.30
C GLY A 102 8.67 -27.82 -10.99
N HIS A 103 9.32 -27.90 -12.15
CA HIS A 103 9.51 -29.18 -12.87
C HIS A 103 10.46 -30.15 -12.13
N LEU A 104 11.39 -29.63 -11.32
CA LEU A 104 12.32 -30.44 -10.54
C LEU A 104 11.62 -31.22 -9.42
N PHE A 105 10.43 -30.80 -8.99
CA PHE A 105 9.62 -31.59 -8.07
C PHE A 105 9.15 -32.91 -8.70
N GLN A 106 8.96 -32.93 -10.02
CA GLN A 106 8.59 -34.16 -10.72
C GLN A 106 9.80 -35.07 -10.92
N SER A 107 10.93 -34.51 -11.38
CA SER A 107 12.12 -35.32 -11.68
C SER A 107 12.86 -35.80 -10.44
N LYS A 108 12.97 -34.98 -9.38
CA LYS A 108 13.78 -35.28 -8.18
C LYS A 108 12.96 -35.77 -6.99
N LEU A 109 11.72 -35.28 -6.81
CA LEU A 109 10.84 -35.72 -5.72
C LEU A 109 9.77 -36.72 -6.17
N HIS A 110 9.69 -37.03 -7.48
CA HIS A 110 8.68 -37.90 -8.08
C HIS A 110 7.24 -37.48 -7.77
N TYR A 111 7.01 -36.16 -7.69
CA TYR A 111 5.66 -35.63 -7.55
C TYR A 111 4.88 -35.83 -8.84
N THR A 112 3.60 -36.20 -8.70
CA THR A 112 2.67 -36.19 -9.83
C THR A 112 2.34 -34.75 -10.23
N GLN A 113 1.91 -34.54 -11.48
CA GLN A 113 1.46 -33.22 -11.93
C GLN A 113 0.37 -32.63 -11.02
N VAL A 114 -0.54 -33.47 -10.52
CA VAL A 114 -1.59 -33.07 -9.57
C VAL A 114 -0.98 -32.57 -8.25
N GLN A 115 0.03 -33.25 -7.72
CA GLN A 115 0.73 -32.85 -6.49
C GLN A 115 1.46 -31.51 -6.67
N VAL A 116 2.13 -31.29 -7.80
CA VAL A 116 2.77 -30.01 -8.13
C VAL A 116 1.73 -28.88 -8.19
N ASN A 117 0.59 -29.13 -8.84
CA ASN A 117 -0.50 -28.15 -8.91
C ASN A 117 -1.09 -27.83 -7.52
N ILE A 118 -1.25 -28.82 -6.65
CA ILE A 118 -1.72 -28.60 -5.26
C ILE A 118 -0.75 -27.70 -4.49
N VAL A 119 0.56 -27.85 -4.68
CA VAL A 119 1.57 -26.97 -4.06
C VAL A 119 1.40 -25.52 -4.57
N SER A 120 1.18 -25.33 -5.87
CA SER A 120 0.89 -24.00 -6.45
C SER A 120 -0.38 -23.39 -5.86
N ILE A 121 -1.47 -24.16 -5.81
CA ILE A 121 -2.76 -23.72 -5.23
C ILE A 121 -2.59 -23.32 -3.77
N GLY A 122 -1.84 -24.10 -2.97
CA GLY A 122 -1.55 -23.75 -1.58
C GLY A 122 -0.86 -22.39 -1.44
N ALA A 123 0.09 -22.09 -2.33
CA ALA A 123 0.76 -20.80 -2.38
C ALA A 123 -0.17 -19.66 -2.79
N GLU A 124 -1.01 -19.88 -3.80
CA GLU A 124 -1.98 -18.90 -4.30
C GLU A 124 -3.06 -18.57 -3.25
N LEU A 125 -3.53 -19.57 -2.50
CA LEU A 125 -4.46 -19.36 -1.39
C LEU A 125 -3.84 -18.48 -0.30
N GLY A 126 -2.59 -18.75 0.08
CA GLY A 126 -1.85 -17.90 1.03
C GLY A 126 -1.62 -16.48 0.51
N LEU A 127 -1.41 -16.34 -0.81
CA LEU A 127 -1.17 -15.07 -1.49
C LEU A 127 -2.41 -14.18 -1.54
N TYR A 128 -3.60 -14.74 -1.78
CA TYR A 128 -4.80 -13.92 -2.06
C TYR A 128 -5.84 -13.94 -0.95
N LEU A 129 -6.09 -15.07 -0.28
CA LEU A 129 -7.20 -15.20 0.66
C LEU A 129 -6.98 -14.37 1.94
N LEU A 130 -5.73 -14.23 2.37
CA LEU A 130 -5.36 -13.56 3.63
C LEU A 130 -4.95 -12.09 3.45
N VAL A 131 -5.06 -11.55 2.24
CA VAL A 131 -4.71 -10.15 1.94
C VAL A 131 -5.52 -9.16 2.78
N PRO A 132 -6.86 -9.28 2.95
CA PRO A 132 -7.60 -8.36 3.81
C PRO A 132 -7.14 -8.39 5.27
N LEU A 133 -6.77 -9.56 5.77
CA LEU A 133 -6.27 -9.74 7.14
C LEU A 133 -4.93 -9.02 7.34
N PHE A 134 -3.99 -9.17 6.40
CA PHE A 134 -2.71 -8.47 6.47
C PHE A 134 -2.87 -6.96 6.23
N GLY A 135 -3.84 -6.54 5.41
CA GLY A 135 -4.19 -5.13 5.23
C GLY A 135 -4.69 -4.50 6.51
N TYR A 136 -5.61 -5.19 7.20
CA TYR A 136 -6.09 -4.82 8.54
C TYR A 136 -4.94 -4.72 9.54
N LEU A 137 -4.00 -5.67 9.51
CA LEU A 137 -2.83 -5.66 10.39
C LEU A 137 -1.93 -4.45 10.13
N CYS A 138 -1.71 -4.08 8.86
CA CYS A 138 -0.96 -2.88 8.47
C CYS A 138 -1.60 -1.60 9.01
N ASP A 139 -2.93 -1.51 8.96
CA ASP A 139 -3.64 -0.32 9.41
C ASP A 139 -3.70 -0.20 10.94
N ARG A 140 -3.74 -1.33 11.67
CA ARG A 140 -3.85 -1.34 13.13
C ARG A 140 -2.51 -1.27 13.84
N LEU A 141 -1.57 -2.13 13.47
CA LEU A 141 -0.27 -2.27 14.15
C LEU A 141 0.85 -1.50 13.45
N GLY A 142 0.54 -0.84 12.33
CA GLY A 142 1.53 -0.22 11.45
C GLY A 142 2.17 -1.26 10.49
N PRO A 143 2.81 -0.82 9.40
CA PRO A 143 3.34 -1.69 8.35
C PRO A 143 4.63 -2.42 8.74
N GLY A 144 5.39 -1.93 9.73
CA GLY A 144 6.59 -2.60 10.22
C GLY A 144 6.34 -4.01 10.78
N PHE A 145 5.28 -4.19 11.57
CA PHE A 145 4.95 -5.50 12.15
C PHE A 145 4.60 -6.58 11.09
N PRO A 146 3.70 -6.31 10.12
CA PRO A 146 3.50 -7.17 8.95
C PRO A 146 4.79 -7.47 8.19
N SER A 147 5.70 -6.49 8.02
CA SER A 147 7.00 -6.75 7.38
C SER A 147 7.84 -7.78 8.17
N ALA A 148 7.92 -7.67 9.49
CA ALA A 148 8.61 -8.67 10.32
C ALA A 148 7.95 -10.05 10.22
N LEU A 149 6.62 -10.09 10.33
CA LEU A 149 5.83 -11.32 10.20
C LEU A 149 6.05 -11.98 8.83
N SER A 150 6.13 -11.18 7.76
CA SER A 150 6.42 -11.68 6.41
C SER A 150 7.81 -12.31 6.32
N GLY A 151 8.83 -11.71 6.95
CA GLY A 151 10.17 -12.27 7.02
C GLY A 151 10.19 -13.62 7.74
N LEU A 152 9.46 -13.74 8.86
CA LEU A 152 9.31 -15.01 9.58
C LEU A 152 8.58 -16.07 8.76
N LEU A 153 7.49 -15.70 8.07
CA LEU A 153 6.73 -16.60 7.20
C LEU A 153 7.56 -17.08 6.01
N PHE A 154 8.32 -16.20 5.36
CA PHE A 154 9.23 -16.56 4.29
C PHE A 154 10.39 -17.42 4.77
N GLY A 155 11.03 -17.03 5.88
CA GLY A 155 12.10 -17.82 6.50
C GLY A 155 11.62 -19.23 6.83
N PHE A 156 10.49 -19.34 7.53
CA PHE A 156 9.85 -20.62 7.82
C PHE A 156 9.52 -21.40 6.54
N GLY A 157 8.79 -20.79 5.60
CA GLY A 157 8.33 -21.44 4.38
C GLY A 157 9.48 -21.94 3.49
N TYR A 158 10.45 -21.09 3.17
CA TYR A 158 11.58 -21.47 2.32
C TYR A 158 12.55 -22.44 3.01
N LEU A 159 12.83 -22.28 4.30
CA LEU A 159 13.66 -23.25 5.01
C LEU A 159 12.98 -24.62 5.09
N LEU A 160 11.68 -24.65 5.39
CA LEU A 160 10.89 -25.88 5.42
C LEU A 160 10.87 -26.55 4.04
N ALA A 161 10.66 -25.78 2.97
CA ALA A 161 10.73 -26.27 1.59
C ALA A 161 12.14 -26.80 1.24
N ALA A 162 13.20 -26.12 1.67
CA ALA A 162 14.59 -26.54 1.44
C ALA A 162 14.86 -27.92 2.06
N PHE A 163 14.53 -28.08 3.35
CA PHE A 163 14.75 -29.36 4.03
C PHE A 163 13.82 -30.46 3.52
N ALA A 164 12.57 -30.14 3.19
CA ALA A 164 11.66 -31.09 2.54
C ALA A 164 12.22 -31.56 1.20
N TYR A 165 12.72 -30.65 0.35
CA TYR A 165 13.33 -31.00 -0.92
C TYR A 165 14.60 -31.86 -0.75
N ARG A 166 15.48 -31.50 0.20
CA ARG A 166 16.71 -32.26 0.49
C ARG A 166 16.43 -33.65 1.06
N SER A 167 15.30 -33.85 1.75
CA SER A 167 14.91 -35.15 2.30
C SER A 167 14.59 -36.20 1.23
N GLY A 168 14.36 -35.78 -0.01
CA GLY A 168 14.06 -36.67 -1.13
C GLY A 168 12.56 -37.01 -1.26
N PRO A 169 12.21 -38.04 -2.05
CA PRO A 169 10.83 -38.36 -2.36
C PRO A 169 10.00 -38.72 -1.12
N PRO A 170 8.72 -38.30 -1.04
CA PRO A 170 7.85 -38.53 0.10
C PRO A 170 7.41 -40.00 0.19
N PRO A 171 6.88 -40.45 1.34
CA PRO A 171 6.38 -41.82 1.49
C PRO A 171 5.26 -42.17 0.50
N SER A 172 4.45 -41.18 0.09
CA SER A 172 3.41 -41.34 -0.92
C SER A 172 3.94 -41.61 -2.33
N ALA A 173 5.21 -41.32 -2.60
CA ALA A 173 5.88 -41.60 -3.86
C ALA A 173 6.90 -42.76 -3.73
N GLY A 174 6.84 -43.52 -2.63
CA GLY A 174 7.73 -44.66 -2.38
C GLY A 174 9.11 -44.30 -1.81
N GLY A 175 9.31 -43.06 -1.34
CA GLY A 175 10.57 -42.63 -0.70
C GLY A 175 10.51 -42.56 0.82
N HIS A 176 11.62 -42.16 1.44
CA HIS A 176 11.76 -41.99 2.90
C HIS A 176 11.85 -40.52 3.34
N GLY A 177 11.58 -39.59 2.42
CA GLY A 177 11.59 -38.15 2.68
C GLY A 177 10.40 -37.69 3.51
N TRP A 178 10.27 -36.37 3.65
CA TRP A 178 9.18 -35.77 4.40
C TRP A 178 7.83 -35.91 3.70
N PRO A 179 6.70 -35.91 4.44
CA PRO A 179 5.38 -36.01 3.84
C PRO A 179 5.08 -34.87 2.86
N PHE A 180 4.35 -35.19 1.79
CA PHE A 180 3.91 -34.22 0.77
C PHE A 180 3.25 -32.96 1.36
N GLY A 181 2.44 -33.12 2.42
CA GLY A 181 1.76 -32.01 3.09
C GLY A 181 2.70 -30.95 3.66
N VAL A 182 3.96 -31.30 3.97
CA VAL A 182 4.96 -30.34 4.45
C VAL A 182 5.35 -29.34 3.35
N MET A 183 5.46 -29.81 2.10
CA MET A 183 5.71 -28.93 0.96
C MET A 183 4.53 -27.98 0.71
N VAL A 184 3.30 -28.47 0.85
CA VAL A 184 2.09 -27.63 0.71
C VAL A 184 2.04 -26.57 1.81
N LEU A 185 2.33 -26.93 3.06
CA LEU A 185 2.40 -25.99 4.18
C LEU A 185 3.49 -24.92 3.95
N ALA A 186 4.67 -25.34 3.48
CA ALA A 186 5.78 -24.45 3.17
C ALA A 186 5.38 -23.40 2.12
N PHE A 187 4.75 -23.83 1.04
CA PHE A 187 4.30 -22.94 -0.05
C PHE A 187 3.13 -22.04 0.35
N ALA A 188 2.20 -22.52 1.18
CA ALA A 188 1.18 -21.67 1.78
C ALA A 188 1.79 -20.54 2.63
N ALA A 189 2.81 -20.85 3.45
CA ALA A 189 3.52 -19.85 4.23
C ALA A 189 4.29 -18.84 3.35
N ILE A 190 4.89 -19.30 2.23
CA ILE A 190 5.53 -18.42 1.23
C ILE A 190 4.49 -17.47 0.60
N GLY A 191 3.31 -17.97 0.25
CA GLY A 191 2.20 -17.15 -0.26
C GLY A 191 1.78 -16.08 0.75
N MET A 192 1.61 -16.47 2.01
CA MET A 192 1.29 -15.54 3.11
C MET A 192 2.39 -14.49 3.33
N GLY A 193 3.66 -14.89 3.29
CA GLY A 193 4.80 -13.97 3.38
C GLY A 193 4.78 -12.95 2.25
N THR A 194 4.47 -13.40 1.02
CA THR A 194 4.41 -12.55 -0.18
C THR A 194 3.36 -11.45 -0.05
N SER A 195 2.13 -11.81 0.31
CA SER A 195 1.05 -10.84 0.47
C SER A 195 1.30 -9.87 1.62
N CYS A 196 1.81 -10.37 2.75
CA CYS A 196 2.13 -9.56 3.92
C CYS A 196 3.27 -8.55 3.64
N MET A 197 4.35 -8.97 2.98
CA MET A 197 5.46 -8.10 2.60
C MET A 197 5.02 -7.05 1.57
N TYR A 198 4.26 -7.46 0.55
CA TYR A 198 3.71 -6.55 -0.45
C TYR A 198 2.81 -5.47 0.17
N LEU A 199 1.87 -5.85 1.03
CA LEU A 199 0.96 -4.91 1.68
C LEU A 199 1.67 -3.93 2.61
N SER A 200 2.67 -4.39 3.38
CA SER A 200 3.45 -3.50 4.24
C SER A 200 4.11 -2.37 3.45
N ALA A 201 4.76 -2.70 2.33
CA ALA A 201 5.43 -1.74 1.47
C ALA A 201 4.45 -0.77 0.80
N VAL A 202 3.40 -1.30 0.15
CA VAL A 202 2.44 -0.45 -0.58
C VAL A 202 1.63 0.44 0.37
N THR A 203 1.23 -0.06 1.54
CA THR A 203 0.52 0.73 2.56
C THR A 203 1.41 1.84 3.14
N THR A 204 2.70 1.55 3.37
CA THR A 204 3.67 2.58 3.79
C THR A 204 3.75 3.71 2.76
N CYS A 205 3.87 3.37 1.48
CA CYS A 205 3.92 4.37 0.41
C CYS A 205 2.60 5.14 0.28
N ALA A 206 1.45 4.45 0.39
CA ALA A 206 0.13 5.06 0.35
C ALA A 206 -0.04 6.10 1.45
N LYS A 207 0.34 5.78 2.69
CA LYS A 207 0.17 6.67 3.83
C LYS A 207 1.19 7.82 3.82
N ASN A 208 2.46 7.55 3.52
CA ASN A 208 3.51 8.58 3.54
C ASN A 208 3.41 9.60 2.39
N PHE A 209 2.91 9.19 1.22
CA PHE A 209 2.85 10.05 0.03
C PHE A 209 1.43 10.33 -0.47
N GLY A 210 0.41 9.67 0.07
CA GLY A 210 -0.98 9.78 -0.38
C GLY A 210 -1.65 11.13 -0.14
N ARG A 211 -0.98 12.07 0.52
CA ARG A 211 -1.40 13.48 0.62
C ARG A 211 -0.65 14.42 -0.33
N GLY A 212 0.49 14.00 -0.85
CA GLY A 212 1.34 14.80 -1.75
C GLY A 212 0.90 14.77 -3.21
N ASN A 213 1.63 15.47 -4.07
CA ASN A 213 1.37 15.51 -5.52
C ASN A 213 1.95 14.29 -6.29
N ALA A 214 2.69 13.41 -5.61
CA ALA A 214 3.42 12.29 -6.21
C ALA A 214 2.83 10.92 -5.81
N LYS A 215 1.50 10.84 -5.61
CA LYS A 215 0.82 9.64 -5.08
C LYS A 215 0.93 8.45 -6.03
N GLY A 216 0.72 8.70 -7.32
CA GLY A 216 0.73 7.71 -8.38
C GLY A 216 2.10 7.08 -8.54
N VAL A 217 3.17 7.86 -8.56
CA VAL A 217 4.56 7.36 -8.61
C VAL A 217 4.91 6.60 -7.33
N ALA A 218 4.56 7.15 -6.17
CA ALA A 218 4.87 6.51 -4.89
C ALA A 218 4.23 5.12 -4.74
N LEU A 219 3.04 4.91 -5.29
CA LEU A 219 2.38 3.60 -5.34
C LEU A 219 2.87 2.72 -6.50
N ALA A 220 3.06 3.30 -7.69
CA ALA A 220 3.42 2.53 -8.87
C ALA A 220 4.83 1.95 -8.83
N VAL A 221 5.81 2.65 -8.25
CA VAL A 221 7.21 2.19 -8.23
C VAL A 221 7.39 0.90 -7.42
N PRO A 222 6.90 0.77 -6.16
CA PRO A 222 6.95 -0.50 -5.44
C PRO A 222 6.18 -1.63 -6.15
N ILE A 223 5.00 -1.35 -6.72
CA ILE A 223 4.21 -2.36 -7.45
C ILE A 223 4.96 -2.83 -8.71
N ALA A 224 5.66 -1.92 -9.40
CA ALA A 224 6.53 -2.25 -10.52
C ALA A 224 7.74 -3.11 -10.08
N ALA A 225 8.37 -2.76 -8.95
CA ALA A 225 9.46 -3.54 -8.37
C ALA A 225 9.02 -4.97 -8.01
N PHE A 226 7.80 -5.14 -7.49
CA PHE A 226 7.19 -6.46 -7.27
C PHE A 226 7.11 -7.29 -8.55
N GLY A 227 6.72 -6.67 -9.67
CA GLY A 227 6.67 -7.35 -10.98
C GLY A 227 8.02 -7.81 -11.53
N LEU A 228 9.12 -7.15 -11.14
CA LEU A 228 10.49 -7.51 -11.57
C LEU A 228 11.18 -8.53 -10.65
N SER A 229 10.66 -8.75 -9.45
CA SER A 229 11.27 -9.55 -8.39
C SER A 229 11.67 -10.96 -8.84
N GLY A 230 10.75 -11.71 -9.46
CA GLY A 230 11.04 -13.06 -9.94
C GLY A 230 12.12 -13.15 -10.99
N MET A 231 12.23 -12.13 -11.83
CA MET A 231 13.20 -12.13 -12.93
C MET A 231 14.62 -12.11 -12.38
N TRP A 232 14.96 -11.15 -11.51
CA TRP A 232 16.33 -11.06 -10.99
C TRP A 232 16.66 -12.23 -10.06
N GLN A 233 15.68 -12.70 -9.26
CA GLN A 233 15.87 -13.86 -8.39
C GLN A 233 16.11 -15.14 -9.20
N SER A 234 15.38 -15.33 -10.29
CA SER A 234 15.61 -16.47 -11.20
C SER A 234 16.96 -16.39 -11.89
N GLN A 235 17.47 -15.19 -12.18
CA GLN A 235 18.83 -15.01 -12.71
C GLN A 235 19.89 -15.37 -11.66
N VAL A 236 19.68 -15.04 -10.39
CA VAL A 236 20.57 -15.48 -9.30
C VAL A 236 20.55 -17.01 -9.18
N GLY A 237 19.36 -17.63 -9.17
CA GLY A 237 19.22 -19.08 -9.13
C GLY A 237 19.95 -19.78 -10.28
N SER A 238 19.64 -19.39 -11.53
CA SER A 238 20.20 -20.03 -12.73
C SER A 238 21.68 -19.75 -12.97
N ARG A 239 22.22 -18.59 -12.58
CA ARG A 239 23.61 -18.21 -12.87
C ARG A 239 24.58 -18.46 -11.72
N LEU A 240 24.13 -18.37 -10.48
CA LEU A 240 24.99 -18.48 -9.30
C LEU A 240 24.77 -19.78 -8.51
N LEU A 241 23.55 -20.32 -8.52
CA LEU A 241 23.15 -21.44 -7.66
C LEU A 241 22.70 -22.65 -8.50
N TYR A 242 23.57 -23.13 -9.39
CA TYR A 242 23.33 -24.29 -10.25
C TYR A 242 24.17 -25.52 -9.83
N GLU A 243 23.64 -26.72 -10.10
CA GLU A 243 24.38 -27.97 -9.99
C GLU A 243 25.39 -28.08 -11.15
N LYS A 244 26.64 -28.45 -10.84
CA LYS A 244 27.64 -28.73 -11.89
C LYS A 244 27.47 -30.19 -12.31
N ASN A 245 27.26 -30.40 -13.60
CA ASN A 245 27.24 -31.75 -14.16
C ASN A 245 28.64 -32.39 -14.03
N PRO A 246 28.74 -33.72 -14.07
CA PRO A 246 30.01 -34.45 -14.05
C PRO A 246 30.99 -33.97 -15.14
N ASP A 247 30.47 -33.48 -16.27
CA ASP A 247 31.21 -32.96 -17.41
C ASP A 247 31.67 -31.49 -17.25
N GLY A 248 31.41 -30.87 -16.09
CA GLY A 248 31.71 -29.46 -15.82
C GLY A 248 30.77 -28.45 -16.48
N SER A 249 29.79 -28.91 -17.25
CA SER A 249 28.72 -28.08 -17.81
C SER A 249 27.71 -27.63 -16.73
N ARG A 250 26.98 -26.54 -17.01
CA ARG A 250 25.95 -26.04 -16.10
C ARG A 250 24.73 -26.96 -16.15
N GLY A 251 24.40 -27.57 -15.03
CA GLY A 251 23.15 -28.30 -14.83
C GLY A 251 22.02 -27.39 -14.34
N ASP A 252 20.97 -28.03 -13.81
CA ASP A 252 19.79 -27.35 -13.29
C ASP A 252 20.09 -26.55 -12.01
N VAL A 253 19.12 -25.74 -11.56
CA VAL A 253 19.23 -24.99 -10.32
C VAL A 253 19.37 -25.93 -9.10
N ASP A 254 20.31 -25.62 -8.21
CA ASP A 254 20.40 -26.25 -6.89
C ASP A 254 19.27 -25.68 -6.02
N VAL A 255 18.12 -26.36 -6.05
CA VAL A 255 16.89 -25.93 -5.38
C VAL A 255 17.10 -25.75 -3.87
N PHE A 256 17.92 -26.61 -3.24
CA PHE A 256 18.19 -26.52 -1.82
C PHE A 256 18.92 -25.22 -1.48
N ARG A 257 20.01 -24.91 -2.19
CA ARG A 257 20.76 -23.65 -1.98
C ARG A 257 19.94 -22.43 -2.39
N PHE A 258 19.12 -22.55 -3.44
CA PHE A 258 18.24 -21.48 -3.88
C PHE A 258 17.18 -21.14 -2.83
N PHE A 259 16.53 -22.14 -2.21
CA PHE A 259 15.58 -21.93 -1.13
C PHE A 259 16.25 -21.39 0.14
N LEU A 260 17.46 -21.85 0.50
CA LEU A 260 18.23 -21.24 1.59
C LEU A 260 18.51 -19.76 1.33
N PHE A 261 18.95 -19.42 0.12
CA PHE A 261 19.19 -18.03 -0.29
C PHE A 261 17.92 -17.18 -0.14
N LEU A 262 16.80 -17.63 -0.69
CA LEU A 262 15.52 -16.90 -0.60
C LEU A 262 15.05 -16.76 0.85
N GLY A 263 15.13 -17.83 1.66
CA GLY A 263 14.73 -17.81 3.06
C GLY A 263 15.53 -16.81 3.89
N ILE A 264 16.86 -16.80 3.76
CA ILE A 264 17.75 -15.88 4.50
C ILE A 264 17.53 -14.44 4.02
N LEU A 265 17.47 -14.22 2.70
CA LEU A 265 17.26 -12.89 2.12
C LEU A 265 15.94 -12.29 2.60
N LEU A 266 14.83 -13.02 2.49
CA LEU A 266 13.49 -12.52 2.80
C LEU A 266 13.27 -12.35 4.31
N LEU A 267 13.87 -13.22 5.13
CA LEU A 267 13.91 -13.02 6.58
C LEU A 267 14.62 -11.71 6.93
N GLY A 268 15.81 -11.47 6.36
CA GLY A 268 16.57 -10.25 6.60
C GLY A 268 15.85 -8.99 6.11
N VAL A 269 15.29 -9.04 4.90
CA VAL A 269 14.53 -7.92 4.32
C VAL A 269 13.30 -7.60 5.16
N GLY A 270 12.53 -8.62 5.58
CA GLY A 270 11.37 -8.45 6.45
C GLY A 270 11.73 -7.88 7.83
N ALA A 271 12.82 -8.36 8.43
CA ALA A 271 13.30 -7.92 9.75
C ALA A 271 13.79 -6.46 9.73
N VAL A 272 14.57 -6.05 8.73
CA VAL A 272 14.96 -4.63 8.59
C VAL A 272 13.73 -3.76 8.31
N GLY A 273 12.78 -4.28 7.52
CA GLY A 273 11.51 -3.62 7.24
C GLY A 273 10.68 -3.28 8.48
N PHE A 274 10.84 -4.01 9.59
CA PHE A 274 10.21 -3.66 10.87
C PHE A 274 10.59 -2.26 11.35
N PHE A 275 11.86 -1.90 11.21
CA PHE A 275 12.41 -0.65 11.71
C PHE A 275 12.31 0.48 10.68
N THR A 276 12.38 0.14 9.39
CA THR A 276 12.44 1.13 8.31
C THR A 276 11.08 1.50 7.73
N LEU A 277 10.08 0.60 7.75
CA LEU A 277 8.72 0.88 7.26
C LEU A 277 7.89 1.54 8.37
N GLN A 278 8.09 2.84 8.53
CA GLN A 278 7.33 3.66 9.45
C GLN A 278 6.40 4.60 8.68
N ILE A 279 5.19 4.76 9.22
CA ILE A 279 4.28 5.83 8.79
C ILE A 279 4.65 7.05 9.62
N MET A 280 4.94 8.18 9.00
CA MET A 280 5.13 9.41 9.76
C MET A 280 3.90 10.29 9.67
N ASP A 281 3.73 11.12 10.71
CA ASP A 281 2.61 12.02 10.87
C ASP A 281 1.26 11.25 10.86
N GLU A 282 1.26 10.01 11.40
CA GLU A 282 0.04 9.19 11.51
C GLU A 282 -0.97 9.80 12.49
N GLU A 283 -0.50 10.36 13.61
CA GLU A 283 -1.33 11.04 14.61
C GLU A 283 -2.01 12.27 14.00
N GLU A 284 -1.23 13.17 13.37
CA GLU A 284 -1.77 14.33 12.64
C GLU A 284 -2.73 13.91 11.53
N MET A 285 -2.48 12.76 10.88
CA MET A 285 -3.39 12.20 9.89
C MET A 285 -4.73 11.76 10.48
N ILE A 286 -4.73 11.17 11.66
CA ILE A 286 -5.92 10.70 12.35
C ILE A 286 -6.71 11.88 12.93
N ASP A 287 -6.05 12.88 13.50
CA ASP A 287 -6.69 14.06 14.07
C ASP A 287 -7.39 14.90 12.99
N GLU A 288 -6.69 15.22 11.89
CA GLU A 288 -7.30 15.90 10.74
C GLU A 288 -8.49 15.10 10.16
N ALA A 289 -8.39 13.77 10.18
CA ALA A 289 -9.43 12.89 9.68
C ALA A 289 -10.70 12.92 10.54
N VAL A 290 -10.55 13.01 11.85
CA VAL A 290 -11.63 13.09 12.84
C VAL A 290 -12.31 14.46 12.78
N ASP A 291 -11.53 15.55 12.82
CA ASP A 291 -12.04 16.93 12.76
C ASP A 291 -12.93 17.19 11.54
N GLU A 292 -12.57 16.61 10.39
CA GLU A 292 -13.35 16.79 9.16
C GLU A 292 -14.61 15.89 9.14
N LEU A 293 -14.59 14.72 9.81
CA LEU A 293 -15.80 13.94 10.05
C LEU A 293 -16.77 14.72 10.95
N GLU A 294 -16.26 15.49 11.91
CA GLU A 294 -17.07 16.34 12.80
C GLU A 294 -17.75 17.43 12.00
N ARG A 295 -16.98 18.14 11.17
CA ARG A 295 -17.47 19.19 10.28
C ARG A 295 -18.47 18.69 9.22
N SER A 296 -18.42 17.41 8.86
CA SER A 296 -19.34 16.82 7.88
C SER A 296 -20.77 16.60 8.43
N GLY A 297 -21.00 16.85 9.73
CA GLY A 297 -22.31 16.68 10.38
C GLY A 297 -22.68 15.23 10.69
N LEU A 298 -21.85 14.26 10.28
CA LEU A 298 -22.04 12.82 10.52
C LEU A 298 -21.76 12.39 11.96
N LEU A 299 -21.17 13.26 12.79
CA LEU A 299 -20.81 12.99 14.18
C LEU A 299 -21.78 13.55 15.23
N ALA A 300 -22.77 14.35 14.84
CA ALA A 300 -23.72 14.95 15.78
C ALA A 300 -24.67 13.92 16.45
N HIS A 301 -24.53 12.62 16.15
CA HIS A 301 -25.40 11.55 16.64
C HIS A 301 -24.72 10.46 17.47
N ASP A 302 -23.40 10.51 17.71
CA ASP A 302 -22.71 9.45 18.46
C ASP A 302 -22.33 9.90 19.89
N GLU A 303 -22.81 9.15 20.90
CA GLU A 303 -22.55 9.33 22.35
C GLU A 303 -21.04 9.35 22.71
N PHE A 304 -20.16 8.86 21.82
CA PHE A 304 -18.73 8.75 22.04
C PHE A 304 -18.02 10.09 22.20
N PHE A 305 -18.33 11.09 21.36
CA PHE A 305 -17.69 12.42 21.41
C PHE A 305 -18.30 13.32 22.49
N SER A 306 -19.60 13.20 22.76
CA SER A 306 -20.25 13.91 23.88
C SER A 306 -19.67 13.47 25.22
N GLN A 307 -19.38 12.18 25.40
CA GLN A 307 -18.80 11.65 26.63
C GLN A 307 -17.32 12.03 26.79
N ALA A 308 -16.57 12.16 25.69
CA ALA A 308 -15.21 12.68 25.71
C ALA A 308 -15.18 14.18 26.07
N ALA A 309 -16.11 14.98 25.52
CA ALA A 309 -16.23 16.41 25.82
C ALA A 309 -16.63 16.68 27.29
N ASP A 310 -17.54 15.89 27.86
CA ASP A 310 -17.97 16.04 29.26
C ASP A 310 -16.88 15.65 30.28
N HIS A 311 -15.90 14.83 29.91
CA HIS A 311 -14.79 14.43 30.79
C HIS A 311 -13.69 15.51 30.90
N HIS A 312 -13.70 16.54 30.06
CA HIS A 312 -12.70 17.60 29.99
C HIS A 312 -13.10 18.87 30.79
N GLY A 313 -13.48 18.69 32.05
CA GLY A 313 -13.55 19.78 33.02
C GLY A 313 -12.17 20.34 33.32
N TYR A 314 -11.86 21.51 32.78
CA TYR A 314 -10.63 22.30 32.97
C TYR A 314 -10.41 22.64 34.47
N GLY A 315 -9.47 21.98 35.12
CA GLY A 315 -9.11 22.21 36.53
C GLY A 315 -7.63 22.56 36.69
N THR A 316 -7.34 23.82 36.99
CA THR A 316 -6.00 24.31 37.36
C THR A 316 -5.69 23.90 38.80
N MET A 317 -4.60 23.18 39.05
CA MET A 317 -4.06 23.01 40.41
C MET A 317 -2.67 23.64 40.53
N ALA A 318 -2.48 24.32 41.67
CA ALA A 318 -1.32 25.13 42.02
C ALA A 318 -0.20 24.30 42.68
N THR A 319 1.02 24.83 42.55
CA THR A 319 2.31 24.29 43.00
C THR A 319 2.62 24.59 44.48
N HIS A 320 3.07 23.62 45.30
CA HIS A 320 4.37 23.64 46.03
C HIS A 320 4.66 22.37 46.89
N ASP A 321 5.98 22.16 47.13
CA ASP A 321 6.74 21.26 48.03
C ASP A 321 7.22 19.88 47.50
N LEU A 322 8.56 19.68 47.52
CA LEU A 322 9.34 18.64 46.82
C LEU A 322 10.13 17.72 47.77
N SER A 323 9.73 16.44 47.81
CA SER A 323 10.62 15.27 47.62
C SER A 323 9.82 14.00 47.28
N ASP A 324 8.55 13.89 47.72
CA ASP A 324 7.58 12.88 47.29
C ASP A 324 6.75 13.31 46.07
N SER A 325 6.63 14.62 45.83
CA SER A 325 5.84 15.18 44.72
C SER A 325 6.45 14.95 43.35
N THR A 326 7.77 14.73 43.21
CA THR A 326 8.37 14.37 41.92
C THR A 326 7.94 12.98 41.46
N PHE A 327 7.80 12.04 42.39
CA PHE A 327 7.34 10.68 42.07
C PHE A 327 5.85 10.68 41.72
N ASP A 328 5.02 11.38 42.50
CA ASP A 328 3.59 11.56 42.19
C ASP A 328 3.36 12.37 40.90
N PHE A 329 4.21 13.36 40.63
CA PHE A 329 4.19 14.10 39.37
C PHE A 329 4.56 13.20 38.19
N LEU A 330 5.65 12.43 38.26
CA LEU A 330 6.03 11.50 37.20
C LEU A 330 5.01 10.38 37.00
N GLN A 331 4.38 9.89 38.08
CA GLN A 331 3.32 8.89 38.00
C GLN A 331 2.05 9.46 37.37
N SER A 332 1.61 10.65 37.80
CA SER A 332 0.43 11.31 37.21
C SER A 332 0.67 11.74 35.76
N GLU A 333 1.89 12.19 35.42
CA GLU A 333 2.33 12.45 34.04
C GLU A 333 2.30 11.15 33.22
N ALA A 334 2.84 10.04 33.75
CA ALA A 334 2.83 8.75 33.08
C ALA A 334 1.41 8.18 32.90
N GLU A 335 0.54 8.33 33.90
CA GLU A 335 -0.88 7.93 33.83
C GLU A 335 -1.63 8.81 32.82
N ARG A 336 -1.36 10.10 32.77
CA ARG A 336 -1.95 11.03 31.78
C ARG A 336 -1.48 10.71 30.36
N LEU A 337 -0.20 10.44 30.16
CA LEU A 337 0.36 10.02 28.88
C LEU A 337 -0.22 8.68 28.44
N LYS A 338 -0.39 7.73 29.38
CA LYS A 338 -1.01 6.44 29.10
C LYS A 338 -2.49 6.59 28.74
N ALA A 339 -3.25 7.39 29.49
CA ALA A 339 -4.65 7.66 29.21
C ALA A 339 -4.83 8.33 27.84
N LYS A 340 -3.98 9.31 27.51
CA LYS A 340 -3.96 9.96 26.20
C LYS A 340 -3.67 8.96 25.07
N ALA A 341 -2.67 8.09 25.25
CA ALA A 341 -2.33 7.06 24.26
C ALA A 341 -3.43 6.00 24.09
N GLU A 342 -4.14 5.64 25.16
CA GLU A 342 -5.30 4.75 25.09
C GLU A 342 -6.48 5.39 24.36
N GLU A 343 -6.71 6.68 24.60
CA GLU A 343 -7.74 7.48 23.91
C GLU A 343 -7.45 7.60 22.42
N GLU A 344 -6.20 7.94 22.04
CA GLU A 344 -5.75 8.01 20.65
C GLU A 344 -5.91 6.65 19.93
N LYS A 345 -5.56 5.54 20.59
CA LYS A 345 -5.79 4.19 20.05
C LYS A 345 -7.27 3.89 19.85
N ARG A 346 -8.14 4.34 20.76
CA ARG A 346 -9.59 4.15 20.66
C ARG A 346 -10.18 4.99 19.53
N LYS A 347 -9.77 6.27 19.41
CA LYS A 347 -10.13 7.16 18.29
C LYS A 347 -9.71 6.58 16.94
N LYS A 348 -8.45 6.16 16.82
CA LYS A 348 -7.92 5.45 15.63
C LYS A 348 -8.76 4.23 15.29
N THR A 349 -9.05 3.39 16.28
CA THR A 349 -9.81 2.14 16.08
C THR A 349 -11.22 2.40 15.59
N TRP A 350 -11.89 3.40 16.17
CA TRP A 350 -13.23 3.82 15.78
C TRP A 350 -13.24 4.37 14.34
N LEU A 351 -12.32 5.30 14.02
CA LEU A 351 -12.20 5.90 12.68
C LEU A 351 -12.01 4.83 11.61
N LEU A 352 -11.06 3.93 11.81
CA LEU A 352 -10.75 2.86 10.84
C LEU A 352 -11.94 1.90 10.64
N ASN A 353 -12.68 1.59 11.71
CA ASN A 353 -13.89 0.76 11.62
C ASN A 353 -14.99 1.44 10.79
N GLU A 354 -15.24 2.73 11.05
CA GLU A 354 -16.27 3.48 10.33
C GLU A 354 -15.88 3.70 8.86
N GLU A 355 -14.61 3.97 8.56
CA GLU A 355 -14.11 4.05 7.19
C GLU A 355 -14.25 2.72 6.43
N THR A 356 -13.96 1.59 7.09
CA THR A 356 -14.18 0.25 6.50
C THR A 356 -15.66 0.03 6.20
N ARG A 357 -16.54 0.40 7.14
CA ARG A 357 -17.98 0.26 6.98
C ARG A 357 -18.50 1.08 5.80
N ARG A 358 -18.07 2.35 5.69
CA ARG A 358 -18.42 3.24 4.57
C ARG A 358 -17.90 2.70 3.24
N TYR A 359 -16.68 2.17 3.22
CA TYR A 359 -16.09 1.57 2.03
C TYR A 359 -16.91 0.39 1.50
N ILE A 360 -17.32 -0.52 2.39
CA ILE A 360 -18.11 -1.70 2.03
C ILE A 360 -19.55 -1.33 1.64
N MET A 361 -20.13 -0.30 2.27
CA MET A 361 -21.48 0.17 1.98
C MET A 361 -21.55 1.06 0.73
N ASP A 362 -20.44 1.58 0.21
CA ASP A 362 -20.43 2.40 -1.01
C ASP A 362 -20.67 1.52 -2.25
N PRO A 363 -21.79 1.68 -2.99
CA PRO A 363 -22.07 0.88 -4.18
C PRO A 363 -21.02 1.06 -5.30
N THR A 364 -20.34 2.22 -5.35
CA THR A 364 -19.27 2.45 -6.35
C THR A 364 -18.02 1.61 -6.12
N MET A 365 -17.78 1.17 -4.87
CA MET A 365 -16.72 0.21 -4.55
C MET A 365 -16.97 -1.11 -5.27
N TRP A 366 -18.20 -1.62 -5.22
CA TRP A 366 -18.56 -2.88 -5.87
C TRP A 366 -18.57 -2.80 -7.40
N TRP A 367 -18.92 -1.65 -7.98
CA TRP A 367 -18.76 -1.42 -9.42
C TRP A 367 -17.29 -1.41 -9.84
N LEU A 368 -16.42 -0.78 -9.06
CA LEU A 368 -14.96 -0.82 -9.27
C LEU A 368 -14.43 -2.26 -9.11
N ALA A 369 -14.86 -2.99 -8.08
CA ALA A 369 -14.47 -4.37 -7.83
C ALA A 369 -14.92 -5.32 -8.95
N GLY A 370 -16.16 -5.19 -9.43
CA GLY A 370 -16.67 -5.95 -10.55
C GLY A 370 -15.89 -5.65 -11.84
N GLY A 371 -15.57 -4.39 -12.10
CA GLY A 371 -14.72 -4.03 -13.24
C GLY A 371 -13.30 -4.60 -13.10
N PHE A 372 -12.70 -4.48 -11.92
CA PHE A 372 -11.35 -5.00 -11.67
C PHE A 372 -11.29 -6.52 -11.83
N PHE A 373 -12.28 -7.26 -11.31
CA PHE A 373 -12.46 -8.70 -11.51
C PHE A 373 -12.55 -9.08 -13.00
N LEU A 374 -13.38 -8.36 -13.77
CA LEU A 374 -13.65 -8.66 -15.19
C LEU A 374 -12.49 -8.30 -16.12
N VAL A 375 -11.53 -7.47 -15.68
CA VAL A 375 -10.29 -7.16 -16.44
C VAL A 375 -9.11 -8.01 -15.99
N THR A 376 -8.87 -8.11 -14.69
CA THR A 376 -7.69 -8.82 -14.16
C THR A 376 -7.85 -10.33 -14.26
N GLY A 377 -9.06 -10.88 -14.09
CA GLY A 377 -9.32 -12.31 -14.23
C GLY A 377 -8.86 -12.87 -15.58
N PRO A 378 -9.28 -12.29 -16.72
CA PRO A 378 -8.75 -12.67 -18.04
C PRO A 378 -7.24 -12.48 -18.21
N GLY A 379 -6.66 -11.43 -17.63
CA GLY A 379 -5.22 -11.18 -17.67
C GLY A 379 -4.42 -12.28 -16.95
N GLU A 380 -4.84 -12.62 -15.73
CA GLU A 380 -4.26 -13.71 -14.93
C GLU A 380 -4.45 -15.07 -15.60
N ALA A 381 -5.65 -15.35 -16.11
CA ALA A 381 -5.92 -16.60 -16.82
C ALA A 381 -5.04 -16.77 -18.06
N PHE A 382 -4.75 -15.68 -18.79
CA PHE A 382 -3.77 -15.71 -19.88
C PHE A 382 -2.36 -16.05 -19.39
N ILE A 383 -1.91 -15.43 -18.29
CA ILE A 383 -0.57 -15.68 -17.72
C ILE A 383 -0.43 -17.14 -17.26
N ASN A 384 -1.45 -17.67 -16.57
CA ASN A 384 -1.45 -19.02 -16.02
C ASN A 384 -1.50 -20.11 -17.11
N ASN A 385 -2.17 -19.84 -18.24
CA ASN A 385 -2.32 -20.80 -19.34
C ASN A 385 -1.35 -20.56 -20.50
N LEU A 386 -0.40 -19.64 -20.35
CA LEU A 386 0.46 -19.16 -21.42
C LEU A 386 1.23 -20.28 -22.14
N GLY A 387 1.71 -21.29 -21.41
CA GLY A 387 2.37 -22.47 -21.99
C GLY A 387 1.45 -23.23 -22.94
N THR A 388 0.29 -23.66 -22.43
CA THR A 388 -0.68 -24.42 -23.24
C THR A 388 -1.19 -23.65 -24.46
N ILE A 389 -1.32 -22.31 -24.35
CA ILE A 389 -1.73 -21.47 -25.48
C ILE A 389 -0.67 -21.50 -26.58
N ILE A 390 0.62 -21.36 -26.23
CA ILE A 390 1.72 -21.39 -27.21
C ILE A 390 1.73 -22.72 -27.96
N ASP A 391 1.54 -23.82 -27.24
CA ASP A 391 1.54 -25.17 -27.83
C ASP A 391 0.40 -25.35 -28.86
N THR A 392 -0.71 -24.62 -28.72
CA THR A 392 -1.82 -24.68 -29.70
C THR A 392 -1.56 -23.92 -31.01
N LEU A 393 -0.56 -23.01 -31.04
CA LEU A 393 -0.36 -22.07 -32.15
C LEU A 393 0.35 -22.68 -33.35
N THR A 394 1.15 -23.73 -33.14
CA THR A 394 2.02 -24.30 -34.18
C THR A 394 1.81 -25.82 -34.27
N PRO A 395 1.77 -26.40 -35.49
CA PRO A 395 1.70 -27.86 -35.67
C PRO A 395 2.97 -28.57 -35.15
N PRO A 396 2.89 -29.89 -34.82
CA PRO A 396 3.98 -30.66 -34.21
C PRO A 396 5.31 -30.66 -35.00
N HIS A 397 5.26 -30.44 -36.32
CA HIS A 397 6.41 -30.59 -37.22
C HIS A 397 7.19 -29.29 -37.49
N VAL A 398 6.85 -28.17 -36.84
CA VAL A 398 7.54 -26.89 -37.02
C VAL A 398 8.21 -26.48 -35.71
N SER A 399 9.55 -26.53 -35.69
CA SER A 399 10.36 -26.09 -34.55
C SER A 399 10.13 -24.60 -34.23
N THR A 400 9.49 -24.31 -33.10
CA THR A 400 9.27 -22.95 -32.62
C THR A 400 10.51 -22.43 -31.89
N ASN A 401 11.00 -21.25 -32.26
CA ASN A 401 12.13 -20.59 -31.60
C ASN A 401 11.76 -19.81 -30.32
N THR A 402 10.51 -19.91 -29.85
CA THR A 402 9.97 -19.10 -28.75
C THR A 402 9.56 -19.99 -27.58
N SER A 403 10.20 -19.82 -26.42
CA SER A 403 9.84 -20.54 -25.20
C SER A 403 8.76 -19.80 -24.39
N PRO A 404 7.90 -20.50 -23.63
CA PRO A 404 6.96 -19.87 -22.70
C PRO A 404 7.63 -18.89 -21.72
N ALA A 405 8.85 -19.20 -21.27
CA ALA A 405 9.64 -18.32 -20.40
C ALA A 405 9.94 -16.95 -21.03
N THR A 406 10.16 -16.89 -22.35
CA THR A 406 10.38 -15.63 -23.08
C THR A 406 9.14 -14.74 -23.00
N HIS A 407 7.95 -15.33 -23.15
CA HIS A 407 6.69 -14.59 -23.11
C HIS A 407 6.30 -14.17 -21.69
N VAL A 408 6.58 -14.99 -20.66
CA VAL A 408 6.45 -14.58 -19.25
C VAL A 408 7.32 -13.36 -18.96
N SER A 409 8.55 -13.34 -19.47
CA SER A 409 9.45 -12.18 -19.33
C SER A 409 8.91 -10.93 -20.06
N ILE A 410 8.38 -11.08 -21.29
CA ILE A 410 7.75 -9.97 -22.03
C ILE A 410 6.58 -9.38 -21.24
N VAL A 411 5.69 -10.23 -20.70
CA VAL A 411 4.57 -9.79 -19.86
C VAL A 411 5.08 -9.02 -18.64
N ALA A 412 6.10 -9.53 -17.94
CA ALA A 412 6.65 -8.88 -16.76
C ALA A 412 7.26 -7.49 -17.09
N VAL A 413 8.05 -7.39 -18.16
CA VAL A 413 8.70 -6.12 -18.59
C VAL A 413 7.65 -5.09 -19.01
N THR A 414 6.70 -5.49 -19.86
CA THR A 414 5.66 -4.57 -20.37
C THR A 414 4.69 -4.13 -19.27
N SER A 415 4.34 -5.03 -18.36
CA SER A 415 3.57 -4.71 -17.14
C SER A 415 4.30 -3.70 -16.26
N THR A 416 5.61 -3.90 -16.04
CA THR A 416 6.45 -2.98 -15.25
C THR A 416 6.51 -1.59 -15.88
N LEU A 417 6.75 -1.51 -17.19
CA LEU A 417 6.77 -0.24 -17.92
C LEU A 417 5.41 0.46 -17.85
N ALA A 418 4.32 -0.28 -18.05
CA ALA A 418 2.98 0.27 -17.97
C ALA A 418 2.65 0.82 -16.56
N ARG A 419 3.10 0.16 -15.50
CA ARG A 419 2.94 0.65 -14.11
C ARG A 419 3.65 1.99 -13.91
N LEU A 420 4.91 2.10 -14.32
CA LEU A 420 5.69 3.34 -14.19
C LEU A 420 5.10 4.48 -15.04
N ILE A 421 4.72 4.20 -16.28
CA ILE A 421 4.09 5.17 -17.19
C ILE A 421 2.75 5.64 -16.63
N THR A 422 1.88 4.73 -16.20
CA THR A 422 0.57 5.12 -15.66
C THR A 422 0.66 5.86 -14.33
N GLY A 423 1.57 5.45 -13.44
CA GLY A 423 1.82 6.16 -12.19
C GLY A 423 2.27 7.60 -12.42
N THR A 424 3.29 7.79 -13.26
CA THR A 424 3.83 9.12 -13.61
C THR A 424 2.82 9.99 -14.34
N LEU A 425 2.15 9.47 -15.38
CA LEU A 425 1.10 10.21 -16.12
C LEU A 425 -0.07 10.57 -15.21
N SER A 426 -0.46 9.69 -14.28
CA SER A 426 -1.53 9.99 -13.33
C SER A 426 -1.20 11.14 -12.39
N ASP A 427 0.06 11.32 -11.99
CA ASP A 427 0.44 12.44 -11.13
C ASP A 427 0.54 13.77 -11.90
N ILE A 428 0.97 13.71 -13.16
CA ILE A 428 1.14 14.92 -14.00
C ILE A 428 -0.22 15.44 -14.48
N LEU A 429 -1.12 14.53 -14.88
CA LEU A 429 -2.33 14.88 -15.62
C LEU A 429 -3.60 14.81 -14.77
N ALA A 430 -3.63 14.05 -13.68
CA ALA A 430 -4.86 13.96 -12.89
C ALA A 430 -5.08 15.25 -12.08
N PRO A 431 -6.34 15.65 -11.88
CA PRO A 431 -6.65 16.80 -11.02
C PRO A 431 -6.08 16.56 -9.62
N THR A 432 -5.53 17.62 -9.01
CA THR A 432 -5.08 17.60 -7.63
C THR A 432 -6.30 17.32 -6.74
N SER A 433 -6.35 16.13 -6.15
CA SER A 433 -7.38 15.83 -5.16
C SER A 433 -7.14 16.71 -3.93
N VAL A 434 -8.16 17.47 -3.55
CA VAL A 434 -8.10 18.25 -2.30
C VAL A 434 -8.06 17.25 -1.15
N SER A 435 -7.21 17.47 -0.15
CA SER A 435 -7.15 16.61 1.04
C SER A 435 -8.56 16.37 1.60
N HIS A 436 -8.87 15.11 1.95
CA HIS A 436 -10.14 14.68 2.56
C HIS A 436 -11.44 14.86 1.75
N GLN A 437 -11.35 15.01 0.42
CA GLN A 437 -12.51 15.14 -0.49
C GLN A 437 -13.56 14.00 -0.38
N HIS A 438 -13.17 12.82 0.11
CA HIS A 438 -14.02 11.62 0.24
C HIS A 438 -15.02 11.64 1.38
N ARG A 439 -14.86 12.55 2.34
CA ARG A 439 -15.68 12.65 3.56
C ARG A 439 -16.68 13.81 3.51
N ARG A 440 -16.83 14.47 2.36
CA ARG A 440 -17.76 15.59 2.18
C ARG A 440 -19.21 15.11 2.18
N GLY A 441 -19.91 15.36 3.28
CA GLY A 441 -21.36 15.20 3.38
C GLY A 441 -22.14 16.28 2.61
N PRO A 442 -23.46 16.10 2.41
CA PRO A 442 -24.33 17.08 1.75
C PRO A 442 -24.32 18.46 2.44
N ASP A 443 -24.07 18.50 3.75
CA ASP A 443 -24.12 19.73 4.58
C ASP A 443 -22.73 20.39 4.80
N SER A 444 -21.72 20.02 4.01
CA SER A 444 -20.36 20.57 4.12
C SER A 444 -20.33 22.09 3.86
N VAL A 445 -19.57 22.82 4.69
CA VAL A 445 -19.31 24.27 4.54
C VAL A 445 -18.77 24.65 3.14
N ALA A 446 -18.11 23.71 2.45
CA ALA A 446 -17.66 23.88 1.08
C ALA A 446 -18.80 23.90 0.04
N ASN A 447 -19.93 23.21 0.27
CA ASN A 447 -21.13 23.35 -0.55
C ASN A 447 -21.74 24.75 -0.38
N SER A 448 -21.69 25.31 0.83
CA SER A 448 -22.07 26.69 1.10
C SER A 448 -21.11 27.71 0.50
N LEU A 449 -19.82 27.37 0.32
CA LEU A 449 -18.82 28.20 -0.36
C LEU A 449 -18.81 28.02 -1.89
N SER A 450 -19.49 27.00 -2.42
CA SER A 450 -19.61 26.78 -3.87
C SER A 450 -20.41 27.88 -4.60
N SER A 451 -21.14 28.71 -3.84
CA SER A 451 -21.80 29.92 -4.34
C SER A 451 -20.87 31.11 -4.53
N LEU A 452 -19.61 31.04 -4.05
CA LEU A 452 -18.60 32.06 -4.32
C LEU A 452 -17.98 31.84 -5.70
N PRO A 453 -17.66 32.92 -6.44
CA PRO A 453 -16.95 32.79 -7.71
C PRO A 453 -15.61 32.08 -7.47
N PRO A 454 -15.29 31.03 -8.25
CA PRO A 454 -14.06 30.28 -8.05
C PRO A 454 -12.87 31.24 -8.24
N ALA A 455 -11.96 31.27 -7.27
CA ALA A 455 -10.66 31.90 -7.47
C ALA A 455 -10.06 31.33 -8.75
N GLU A 456 -9.70 32.19 -9.70
CA GLU A 456 -9.16 31.83 -11.01
C GLU A 456 -7.82 31.09 -10.84
N GLN A 457 -7.88 29.79 -10.57
CA GLN A 457 -6.74 28.91 -10.72
C GLN A 457 -6.56 28.68 -12.22
N PRO A 458 -5.33 28.81 -12.76
CA PRO A 458 -5.08 28.57 -14.17
C PRO A 458 -5.56 27.16 -14.53
N ARG A 459 -6.48 27.06 -15.50
CA ARG A 459 -7.04 25.81 -16.00
C ARG A 459 -5.93 24.97 -16.63
N ARG A 460 -5.21 24.20 -15.81
CA ARG A 460 -4.32 23.13 -16.28
C ARG A 460 -5.20 22.05 -16.90
N PHE A 461 -4.77 21.52 -18.04
CA PHE A 461 -5.42 20.38 -18.69
C PHE A 461 -5.39 19.18 -17.74
N ALA A 462 -6.56 18.74 -17.28
CA ALA A 462 -6.69 17.66 -16.30
C ALA A 462 -7.42 16.46 -16.92
N VAL A 463 -6.83 15.27 -16.80
CA VAL A 463 -7.36 13.99 -17.29
C VAL A 463 -7.59 13.06 -16.10
N SER A 464 -8.83 12.58 -15.95
CA SER A 464 -9.17 11.68 -14.85
C SER A 464 -8.39 10.37 -14.91
N ARG A 465 -8.02 9.81 -13.74
CA ARG A 465 -7.33 8.51 -13.64
C ARG A 465 -8.10 7.37 -14.29
N ILE A 466 -9.44 7.49 -14.34
CA ILE A 466 -10.32 6.51 -14.98
C ILE A 466 -10.11 6.46 -16.51
N VAL A 467 -9.69 7.56 -17.15
CA VAL A 467 -9.38 7.54 -18.57
C VAL A 467 -8.17 6.66 -18.86
N PHE A 468 -7.12 6.73 -18.03
CA PHE A 468 -5.97 5.83 -18.15
C PHE A 468 -6.38 4.38 -17.90
N LEU A 469 -7.23 4.14 -16.89
CA LEU A 469 -7.75 2.80 -16.59
C LEU A 469 -8.51 2.21 -17.79
N LEU A 470 -9.37 2.99 -18.43
CA LEU A 470 -10.12 2.59 -19.63
C LEU A 470 -9.21 2.36 -20.84
N ALA A 471 -8.22 3.22 -21.05
CA ALA A 471 -7.28 3.09 -22.17
C ALA A 471 -6.47 1.80 -22.06
N PHE A 472 -5.95 1.47 -20.88
CA PHE A 472 -5.17 0.25 -20.67
C PHE A 472 -6.03 -1.02 -20.59
N ALA A 473 -7.28 -0.93 -20.12
CA ALA A 473 -8.25 -2.02 -20.25
C ALA A 473 -8.54 -2.32 -21.73
N PHE A 474 -8.68 -1.28 -22.57
CA PHE A 474 -8.84 -1.45 -24.01
C PHE A 474 -7.59 -2.08 -24.66
N ILE A 475 -6.39 -1.68 -24.27
CA ILE A 475 -5.12 -2.29 -24.74
C ILE A 475 -5.08 -3.79 -24.40
N LEU A 476 -5.50 -4.18 -23.18
CA LEU A 476 -5.61 -5.59 -22.80
C LEU A 476 -6.61 -6.33 -23.68
N SER A 477 -7.79 -5.75 -23.90
CA SER A 477 -8.81 -6.33 -24.77
C SER A 477 -8.32 -6.47 -26.21
N LEU A 478 -7.57 -5.51 -26.73
CA LEU A 478 -6.97 -5.58 -28.06
C LEU A 478 -6.04 -6.80 -28.18
N GLY A 479 -5.22 -7.08 -27.15
CA GLY A 479 -4.40 -8.29 -27.11
C GLY A 479 -5.24 -9.57 -27.19
N GLN A 480 -6.35 -9.63 -26.44
CA GLN A 480 -7.28 -10.77 -26.46
C GLN A 480 -7.98 -10.92 -27.81
N LEU A 481 -8.42 -9.82 -28.43
CA LEU A 481 -9.05 -9.82 -29.76
C LEU A 481 -8.09 -10.29 -30.85
N LEU A 482 -6.83 -9.83 -30.81
CA LEU A 482 -5.79 -10.28 -31.74
C LEU A 482 -5.55 -11.78 -31.62
N LEU A 483 -5.49 -12.29 -30.39
CA LEU A 483 -5.39 -13.73 -30.17
C LEU A 483 -6.64 -14.45 -30.67
N ALA A 484 -7.83 -14.05 -30.22
CA ALA A 484 -9.12 -14.67 -30.60
C ALA A 484 -9.41 -14.65 -32.10
N SER A 485 -8.88 -13.68 -32.85
CA SER A 485 -9.00 -13.60 -34.30
C SER A 485 -8.21 -14.68 -35.04
N GLY A 486 -7.22 -15.31 -34.39
CA GLY A 486 -6.29 -16.26 -35.00
C GLY A 486 -5.15 -15.60 -35.76
N TRP A 487 -4.94 -14.28 -35.63
CA TRP A 487 -3.87 -13.54 -36.31
C TRP A 487 -2.46 -14.07 -36.02
N VAL A 488 -2.31 -14.71 -34.85
CA VAL A 488 -1.05 -15.31 -34.37
C VAL A 488 -0.88 -16.77 -34.82
N GLN A 489 -1.93 -17.43 -35.31
CA GLN A 489 -1.87 -18.84 -35.69
C GLN A 489 -0.77 -19.05 -36.76
N ASN A 490 0.06 -20.07 -36.58
CA ASN A 490 1.21 -20.41 -37.42
C ASN A 490 2.31 -19.32 -37.50
N HIS A 491 2.22 -18.26 -36.68
CA HIS A 491 3.17 -17.15 -36.65
C HIS A 491 3.59 -16.83 -35.21
N ALA A 492 4.38 -17.72 -34.60
CA ALA A 492 4.82 -17.60 -33.20
C ALA A 492 5.48 -16.26 -32.86
N SER A 493 6.19 -15.62 -33.80
CA SER A 493 6.81 -14.30 -33.60
C SER A 493 5.80 -13.19 -33.28
N ARG A 494 4.55 -13.31 -33.75
CA ARG A 494 3.48 -12.33 -33.48
C ARG A 494 2.91 -12.47 -32.07
N PHE A 495 3.11 -13.61 -31.41
CA PHE A 495 2.61 -13.83 -30.05
C PHE A 495 3.25 -12.86 -29.04
N ALA A 496 4.48 -12.38 -29.32
CA ALA A 496 5.15 -11.37 -28.50
C ALA A 496 4.34 -10.07 -28.40
N ALA A 497 3.66 -9.66 -29.47
CA ALA A 497 2.79 -8.48 -29.46
C ALA A 497 1.56 -8.69 -28.57
N VAL A 498 0.94 -9.88 -28.60
CA VAL A 498 -0.18 -10.23 -27.72
C VAL A 498 0.26 -10.24 -26.26
N SER A 499 1.38 -10.90 -25.94
CA SER A 499 1.95 -10.92 -24.59
C SER A 499 2.24 -9.50 -24.08
N ALA A 500 2.77 -8.64 -24.94
CA ALA A 500 3.07 -7.24 -24.59
C ALA A 500 1.81 -6.41 -24.30
N LEU A 501 0.77 -6.55 -25.13
CA LEU A 501 -0.49 -5.80 -24.97
C LEU A 501 -1.23 -6.24 -23.69
N ILE A 502 -1.38 -7.55 -23.48
CA ILE A 502 -2.03 -8.08 -22.29
C ILE A 502 -1.22 -7.71 -21.03
N GLY A 503 0.11 -7.85 -21.08
CA GLY A 503 0.99 -7.48 -19.97
C GLY A 503 0.92 -6.00 -19.61
N ALA A 504 0.96 -5.11 -20.61
CA ALA A 504 0.84 -3.67 -20.40
C ALA A 504 -0.51 -3.29 -19.78
N GLY A 505 -1.61 -3.81 -20.32
CA GLY A 505 -2.95 -3.50 -19.80
C GLY A 505 -3.19 -4.06 -18.39
N TYR A 506 -2.77 -5.30 -18.13
CA TYR A 506 -2.86 -5.93 -16.82
C TYR A 506 -2.05 -5.15 -15.77
N GLY A 507 -0.80 -4.81 -16.10
CA GLY A 507 0.09 -4.05 -15.21
C GLY A 507 -0.47 -2.69 -14.83
N ALA A 508 -0.95 -1.93 -15.81
CA ALA A 508 -1.57 -0.61 -15.62
C ALA A 508 -2.85 -0.66 -14.77
N VAL A 509 -3.72 -1.63 -15.02
CA VAL A 509 -4.96 -1.78 -14.23
C VAL A 509 -4.63 -2.12 -12.78
N PHE A 510 -3.63 -2.97 -12.55
CA PHE A 510 -3.18 -3.34 -11.21
C PHE A 510 -2.48 -2.20 -10.45
N SER A 511 -1.85 -1.22 -11.12
CA SER A 511 -1.31 -0.01 -10.46
C SER A 511 -2.33 1.11 -10.29
N LEU A 512 -3.20 1.34 -11.28
CA LEU A 512 -4.17 2.44 -11.22
C LEU A 512 -5.29 2.18 -10.20
N THR A 513 -5.70 0.93 -10.03
CA THR A 513 -6.78 0.58 -9.10
C THR A 513 -6.46 0.94 -7.63
N PRO A 514 -5.31 0.57 -7.04
CA PRO A 514 -4.98 1.02 -5.68
C PRO A 514 -4.85 2.54 -5.59
N ILE A 515 -4.32 3.21 -6.62
CA ILE A 515 -4.29 4.68 -6.67
C ILE A 515 -5.71 5.24 -6.61
N VAL A 516 -6.64 4.72 -7.41
CA VAL A 516 -8.06 5.11 -7.35
C VAL A 516 -8.65 4.84 -5.97
N VAL A 517 -8.35 3.71 -5.33
CA VAL A 517 -8.83 3.42 -3.97
C VAL A 517 -8.36 4.49 -2.99
N SER A 518 -7.07 4.85 -3.02
CA SER A 518 -6.53 5.92 -2.15
C SER A 518 -7.14 7.29 -2.42
N VAL A 519 -7.54 7.55 -3.68
CA VAL A 519 -8.11 8.82 -4.15
C VAL A 519 -9.64 8.77 -4.17
N VAL A 520 -10.30 7.75 -3.63
CA VAL A 520 -11.77 7.72 -3.51
C VAL A 520 -12.21 7.44 -2.07
N TRP A 521 -11.40 6.72 -1.29
CA TRP A 521 -11.73 6.36 0.09
C TRP A 521 -10.63 6.71 1.09
N GLY A 522 -9.63 7.51 0.69
CA GLY A 522 -8.56 7.95 1.58
C GLY A 522 -7.45 6.92 1.78
N VAL A 523 -6.46 7.31 2.60
CA VAL A 523 -5.21 6.55 2.81
C VAL A 523 -5.12 5.93 4.21
N GLU A 524 -5.98 6.38 5.12
CA GLU A 524 -5.99 6.05 6.55
C GLU A 524 -6.24 4.55 6.78
N ASN A 525 -7.21 3.98 6.08
CA ASN A 525 -7.56 2.56 6.09
C ASN A 525 -7.21 1.87 4.76
N PHE A 526 -6.17 2.37 4.08
CA PHE A 526 -5.81 1.92 2.74
C PHE A 526 -5.49 0.43 2.67
N GLY A 527 -4.74 -0.10 3.65
CA GLY A 527 -4.30 -1.49 3.64
C GLY A 527 -5.48 -2.46 3.59
N THR A 528 -6.49 -2.22 4.42
CA THR A 528 -7.74 -2.98 4.49
C THR A 528 -8.56 -2.81 3.22
N ASN A 529 -8.75 -1.57 2.76
CA ASN A 529 -9.58 -1.27 1.58
C ASN A 529 -9.01 -1.91 0.30
N TRP A 530 -7.70 -1.74 0.07
CA TRP A 530 -6.98 -2.39 -1.02
C TRP A 530 -6.97 -3.91 -0.86
N GLY A 531 -6.78 -4.40 0.37
CA GLY A 531 -6.72 -5.84 0.62
C GLY A 531 -8.02 -6.57 0.29
N ILE A 532 -9.19 -5.97 0.59
CA ILE A 532 -10.49 -6.51 0.18
C ILE A 532 -10.59 -6.61 -1.36
N LEU A 533 -10.18 -5.56 -2.05
CA LEU A 533 -10.25 -5.47 -3.52
C LEU A 533 -9.27 -6.43 -4.21
N ALA A 534 -8.09 -6.60 -3.63
CA ALA A 534 -7.00 -7.44 -4.14
C ALA A 534 -7.28 -8.95 -4.07
N MET A 535 -8.40 -9.38 -3.45
CA MET A 535 -8.87 -10.77 -3.55
C MET A 535 -9.52 -11.09 -4.90
N THR A 536 -10.04 -10.08 -5.59
CA THR A 536 -10.84 -10.26 -6.80
C THR A 536 -10.07 -10.87 -8.00
N PRO A 537 -8.77 -10.60 -8.24
CA PRO A 537 -8.03 -11.21 -9.34
C PRO A 537 -7.96 -12.72 -9.23
N ALA A 538 -7.78 -13.26 -8.02
CA ALA A 538 -7.73 -14.70 -7.78
C ALA A 538 -9.05 -15.39 -8.19
N ALA A 539 -10.17 -14.84 -7.72
CA ALA A 539 -11.49 -15.35 -8.09
C ALA A 539 -11.72 -15.26 -9.62
N GLY A 540 -11.27 -14.17 -10.25
CA GLY A 540 -11.37 -13.98 -11.69
C GLY A 540 -10.51 -14.97 -12.48
N ALA A 541 -9.29 -15.23 -12.02
CA ALA A 541 -8.35 -16.17 -12.62
C ALA A 541 -8.89 -17.60 -12.54
N THR A 542 -9.46 -18.01 -11.41
CA THR A 542 -10.09 -19.33 -11.25
C THR A 542 -11.28 -19.50 -12.20
N LEU A 543 -12.16 -18.49 -12.31
CA LEU A 543 -13.31 -18.54 -13.21
C LEU A 543 -12.87 -18.71 -14.67
N TRP A 544 -12.01 -17.81 -15.14
CA TRP A 544 -11.59 -17.80 -16.54
C TRP A 544 -10.63 -18.95 -16.89
N GLY A 545 -9.83 -19.42 -15.93
CA GLY A 545 -9.02 -20.63 -16.08
C GLY A 545 -9.87 -21.88 -16.27
N ALA A 546 -10.95 -22.02 -15.50
CA ALA A 546 -11.91 -23.12 -15.69
C ALA A 546 -12.62 -23.04 -17.04
N VAL A 547 -13.07 -21.85 -17.45
CA VAL A 547 -13.67 -21.63 -18.78
C VAL A 547 -12.69 -22.03 -19.89
N TYR A 548 -11.43 -21.58 -19.81
CA TYR A 548 -10.39 -21.95 -20.76
C TYR A 548 -10.19 -23.46 -20.84
N ALA A 549 -10.00 -24.14 -19.70
CA ALA A 549 -9.78 -25.59 -19.66
C ALA A 549 -10.94 -26.37 -20.29
N THR A 550 -12.19 -26.00 -19.99
CA THR A 550 -13.37 -26.68 -20.56
C THR A 550 -13.49 -26.50 -22.08
N VAL A 551 -13.17 -25.30 -22.60
CA VAL A 551 -13.17 -25.03 -24.04
C VAL A 551 -12.05 -25.80 -24.72
N TYR A 552 -10.84 -25.76 -24.15
CA TYR A 552 -9.68 -26.48 -24.66
C TYR A 552 -9.97 -27.98 -24.77
N GLN A 553 -10.53 -28.57 -23.71
CA GLN A 553 -10.81 -30.01 -23.68
C GLN A 553 -11.92 -30.42 -24.66
N ARG A 554 -13.00 -29.62 -24.76
CA ARG A 554 -14.04 -29.86 -25.78
C ARG A 554 -13.50 -29.82 -27.21
N ALA A 555 -12.60 -28.88 -27.49
CA ALA A 555 -11.95 -28.78 -28.80
C ALA A 555 -11.00 -29.96 -29.05
N ALA A 556 -10.26 -30.39 -28.02
CA ALA A 556 -9.38 -31.56 -28.08
C ALA A 556 -10.16 -32.86 -28.37
N ASP A 557 -11.29 -33.06 -27.70
CA ASP A 557 -12.17 -34.23 -27.88
C ASP A 557 -12.83 -34.22 -29.27
N SER A 558 -13.23 -33.04 -29.76
CA SER A 558 -13.82 -32.89 -31.09
C SER A 558 -12.82 -33.16 -32.22
N ALA A 559 -11.54 -32.85 -31.99
CA ALA A 559 -10.45 -33.13 -32.93
C ALA A 559 -10.01 -34.61 -32.91
N ALA A 560 -10.24 -35.33 -31.81
CA ALA A 560 -9.89 -36.75 -31.65
C ALA A 560 -10.72 -37.72 -32.52
N GLY A 561 -11.80 -37.23 -33.16
CA GLY A 561 -12.61 -38.02 -34.11
C GLY A 561 -12.02 -38.13 -35.52
N ILE A 562 -10.87 -37.50 -35.78
CA ILE A 562 -10.13 -37.54 -37.05
C ILE A 562 -8.81 -38.27 -36.75
N GLU A 563 -8.45 -39.28 -37.57
CA GLU A 563 -7.29 -40.18 -37.39
C GLU A 563 -6.09 -39.49 -36.70
N ARG A 564 -5.84 -39.87 -35.44
CA ARG A 564 -4.81 -39.26 -34.60
C ARG A 564 -3.65 -40.25 -34.44
N ASP A 565 -2.43 -39.76 -34.59
CA ASP A 565 -1.25 -40.48 -34.12
C ASP A 565 -1.38 -40.65 -32.59
N PRO A 566 -1.09 -41.83 -32.01
CA PRO A 566 -1.29 -42.11 -30.58
C PRO A 566 -0.52 -41.20 -29.62
N GLU A 567 0.44 -40.41 -30.12
CA GLU A 567 1.32 -39.55 -29.34
C GLU A 567 0.83 -38.09 -29.25
N ASP A 568 -0.18 -37.68 -30.03
CA ASP A 568 -0.53 -36.27 -30.17
C ASP A 568 -1.63 -35.83 -29.16
N VAL A 569 -1.26 -35.70 -27.89
CA VAL A 569 -2.19 -35.43 -26.76
C VAL A 569 -2.73 -33.98 -26.76
N LEU A 570 -2.15 -33.07 -27.54
CA LEU A 570 -2.41 -31.61 -27.46
C LEU A 570 -3.50 -31.13 -28.45
N CYS A 571 -4.29 -30.14 -28.02
CA CYS A 571 -5.25 -29.45 -28.89
C CYS A 571 -4.52 -28.43 -29.77
N HIS A 572 -4.66 -28.53 -31.09
CA HIS A 572 -4.06 -27.60 -32.03
C HIS A 572 -5.11 -26.76 -32.76
N GLY A 573 -4.75 -25.51 -33.03
CA GLY A 573 -5.57 -24.62 -33.85
C GLY A 573 -6.42 -23.64 -33.05
N LYS A 574 -7.01 -22.72 -33.81
CA LYS A 574 -7.82 -21.60 -33.28
C LYS A 574 -9.01 -22.07 -32.43
N ALA A 575 -9.58 -23.25 -32.72
CA ALA A 575 -10.74 -23.78 -32.01
C ALA A 575 -10.45 -24.03 -30.51
N CYS A 576 -9.19 -24.28 -30.13
CA CYS A 576 -8.81 -24.61 -28.75
C CYS A 576 -8.89 -23.42 -27.79
N TYR A 577 -8.82 -22.18 -28.30
CA TYR A 577 -8.71 -20.99 -27.46
C TYR A 577 -9.62 -19.83 -27.88
N ALA A 578 -10.01 -19.73 -29.15
CA ALA A 578 -10.63 -18.50 -29.67
C ALA A 578 -11.93 -18.11 -28.97
N SER A 579 -12.83 -19.06 -28.69
CA SER A 579 -14.10 -18.77 -28.00
C SER A 579 -13.87 -18.21 -26.61
N THR A 580 -12.90 -18.76 -25.87
CA THR A 580 -12.51 -18.27 -24.55
C THR A 580 -12.02 -16.83 -24.64
N PHE A 581 -11.12 -16.52 -25.58
CA PHE A 581 -10.57 -15.18 -25.71
C PHE A 581 -11.59 -14.16 -26.24
N TRP A 582 -12.58 -14.56 -27.04
CA TRP A 582 -13.72 -13.72 -27.38
C TRP A 582 -14.57 -13.39 -26.14
N ALA A 583 -14.86 -14.38 -25.31
CA ALA A 583 -15.62 -14.19 -24.08
C ALA A 583 -14.88 -13.29 -23.07
N MET A 584 -13.56 -13.49 -22.93
CA MET A 584 -12.67 -12.63 -22.14
C MET A 584 -12.64 -11.19 -22.67
N ALA A 585 -12.60 -10.99 -23.99
CA ALA A 585 -12.68 -9.65 -24.56
C ALA A 585 -14.01 -8.98 -24.19
N VAL A 586 -15.15 -9.67 -24.34
CA VAL A 586 -16.46 -9.13 -23.95
C VAL A 586 -16.49 -8.78 -22.46
N SER A 587 -15.89 -9.59 -21.58
CA SER A 587 -15.84 -9.30 -20.15
C SER A 587 -15.09 -8.00 -19.84
N VAL A 588 -13.99 -7.73 -20.53
CA VAL A 588 -13.24 -6.47 -20.39
C VAL A 588 -14.07 -5.27 -20.83
N TRP A 589 -14.89 -5.40 -21.87
CA TRP A 589 -15.76 -4.31 -22.33
C TRP A 589 -16.88 -4.03 -21.33
N ILE A 590 -17.46 -5.07 -20.73
CA ILE A 590 -18.41 -4.92 -19.62
C ILE A 590 -17.73 -4.20 -18.45
N ALA A 591 -16.48 -4.57 -18.13
CA ALA A 591 -15.71 -3.91 -17.08
C ALA A 591 -15.48 -2.41 -17.34
N MET A 592 -15.16 -2.04 -18.58
CA MET A 592 -15.06 -0.63 -18.98
C MET A 592 -16.39 0.12 -18.74
N GLY A 593 -17.52 -0.53 -19.04
CA GLY A 593 -18.85 -0.01 -18.70
C GLY A 593 -19.04 0.21 -17.19
N LEU A 594 -18.62 -0.75 -16.37
CA LEU A 594 -18.69 -0.64 -14.90
C LEU A 594 -17.80 0.49 -14.35
N PHE A 595 -16.59 0.65 -14.87
CA PHE A 595 -15.71 1.78 -14.49
C PHE A 595 -16.32 3.13 -14.87
N VAL A 596 -16.93 3.24 -16.05
CA VAL A 596 -17.66 4.44 -16.45
C VAL A 596 -18.88 4.67 -15.57
N TRP A 597 -19.58 3.61 -15.15
CA TRP A 597 -20.72 3.70 -14.25
C TRP A 597 -20.31 4.16 -12.84
N ALA A 598 -19.23 3.62 -12.27
CA ALA A 598 -18.67 4.09 -11.01
C ALA A 598 -18.25 5.57 -11.07
N TRP A 599 -17.72 6.01 -12.22
CA TRP A 599 -17.28 7.38 -12.43
C TRP A 599 -18.42 8.38 -12.68
N ARG A 600 -19.32 8.09 -13.62
CA ARG A 600 -20.34 9.02 -14.15
C ARG A 600 -21.79 8.62 -13.90
N GLY A 601 -22.04 7.42 -13.38
CA GLY A 601 -23.38 6.92 -13.11
C GLY A 601 -24.11 7.70 -11.99
N PRO A 602 -25.35 7.32 -11.68
CA PRO A 602 -26.09 7.84 -10.53
C PRO A 602 -25.30 7.56 -9.24
N GLY A 603 -25.01 8.60 -8.45
CA GLY A 603 -24.12 8.47 -7.27
C GLY A 603 -22.63 8.30 -7.58
N GLY A 604 -22.23 8.37 -8.84
CA GLY A 604 -20.83 8.24 -9.26
C GLY A 604 -19.92 9.36 -8.78
N TRP A 605 -18.61 9.11 -8.78
CA TRP A 605 -17.58 10.00 -8.21
C TRP A 605 -17.65 11.42 -8.76
N LYS A 606 -17.92 11.60 -10.06
CA LYS A 606 -18.01 12.93 -10.67
C LYS A 606 -19.15 13.77 -10.08
N ARG A 607 -20.30 13.15 -9.77
CA ARG A 607 -21.45 13.86 -9.16
C ARG A 607 -21.23 14.16 -7.69
N ARG A 608 -20.51 13.28 -6.98
CA ARG A 608 -20.04 13.51 -5.60
C ARG A 608 -18.91 14.55 -5.51
N GLY A 609 -18.51 15.11 -6.65
CA GLY A 609 -17.43 16.08 -6.71
C GLY A 609 -16.08 15.50 -6.35
N VAL A 610 -15.86 14.18 -6.48
CA VAL A 610 -14.58 13.50 -6.23
C VAL A 610 -13.70 13.57 -7.48
N ALA A 611 -12.52 14.16 -7.35
CA ALA A 611 -11.56 14.36 -8.43
C ALA A 611 -10.65 13.13 -8.58
N VAL A 612 -11.14 12.14 -9.34
CA VAL A 612 -10.46 10.85 -9.58
C VAL A 612 -9.42 10.95 -10.68
#